data_AF-A0AB39QSP8-F1
#
_entry.id   AF-A0AB39QSP8-F1
#
_cell.length_a   1.000
_cell.length_b   1.000
_cell.length_c   1.000
_cell.angle_alpha   90.00
_cell.angle_beta   90.00
_cell.angle_gamma   90.00
#
_symmetry.space_group_name_H-M   'P 1'
#
loop_
_entity.id
_entity.type
_entity.pdbx_description
1 polymer ?
#
loop_
_entity_poly.entity_id
_entity_poly.type
_entity_poly.pdbx_seq_one_letter_code
_entity_poly.pdbx_strand_id
1 'polypeptide(L)'
;MNYNELEADILRLVVGATEDSVRAFGEQTVTRLVRPELLRDAAEDELTEEAREALATACANVLTLSAAELHDKLATVYDGILVDDGLDTGVLTAISALAHWQSYLEQNRRGELYELAIRSIEDVDYEVSADLADFLATPEMAAEYERIRRLLDPGVKQG
;
A
#
# COMPACT_ATOMS: atom_id res chain seq x y z
N MET A 1 0.05 -20.81 -7.76
CA MET A 1 0.69 -19.73 -8.55
C MET A 1 1.91 -19.30 -7.78
N ASN A 2 3.09 -19.28 -8.40
CA ASN A 2 4.30 -18.84 -7.70
C ASN A 2 4.38 -17.30 -7.65
N TYR A 3 5.28 -16.76 -6.83
CA TYR A 3 5.40 -15.31 -6.63
C TYR A 3 5.67 -14.53 -7.93
N ASN A 4 6.54 -15.02 -8.81
CA ASN A 4 6.84 -14.33 -10.08
C ASN A 4 5.63 -14.31 -11.02
N GLU A 5 4.83 -15.38 -11.04
CA GLU A 5 3.57 -15.43 -11.80
C GLU A 5 2.54 -14.42 -11.26
N LEU A 6 2.47 -14.28 -9.93
CA LEU A 6 1.61 -13.30 -9.25
C LEU A 6 1.99 -11.87 -9.66
N GLU A 7 3.28 -11.51 -9.53
CA GLU A 7 3.79 -10.18 -9.90
C GLU A 7 3.48 -9.85 -11.36
N ALA A 8 3.77 -10.78 -12.27
CA ALA A 8 3.52 -10.60 -13.69
C ALA A 8 2.03 -10.41 -13.99
N ASP A 9 1.14 -11.14 -13.30
CA ASP A 9 -0.29 -11.01 -13.50
C ASP A 9 -0.86 -9.71 -12.92
N ILE A 10 -0.41 -9.29 -11.74
CA ILE A 10 -0.77 -7.99 -11.14
C ILE A 10 -0.34 -6.86 -12.07
N LEU A 11 0.89 -6.89 -12.59
CA LEU A 11 1.37 -5.89 -13.54
C LEU A 11 0.47 -5.83 -14.79
N ARG A 12 0.10 -7.00 -15.34
CA ARG A 12 -0.82 -7.10 -16.48
C ARG A 12 -2.19 -6.49 -16.17
N LEU A 13 -2.74 -6.74 -14.98
CA LEU A 13 -4.01 -6.18 -14.53
C LEU A 13 -3.95 -4.66 -14.41
N VAL A 14 -2.92 -4.11 -13.76
CA VAL A 14 -2.72 -2.66 -13.62
C VAL A 14 -2.56 -1.96 -14.97
N VAL A 15 -1.82 -2.56 -15.90
CA VAL A 15 -1.63 -2.02 -17.25
C VAL A 15 -2.93 -2.10 -18.06
N GLY A 16 -3.70 -3.17 -17.93
CA GLY A 16 -4.93 -3.39 -18.69
C GLY A 16 -6.18 -2.67 -18.15
N ALA A 17 -6.15 -2.21 -16.90
CA ALA A 17 -7.29 -1.57 -16.25
C ALA A 17 -7.62 -0.17 -16.84
N THR A 18 -8.89 0.22 -16.70
CA THR A 18 -9.36 1.57 -17.04
C THR A 18 -8.85 2.58 -16.00
N GLU A 19 -8.82 3.87 -16.35
CA GLU A 19 -8.42 4.95 -15.42
C GLU A 19 -9.28 4.94 -14.13
N ASP A 20 -10.59 4.74 -14.27
CA ASP A 20 -11.51 4.67 -13.13
C ASP A 20 -11.22 3.46 -12.23
N SER A 21 -10.93 2.29 -12.84
CA SER A 21 -10.58 1.08 -12.10
C SER A 21 -9.25 1.21 -11.36
N VAL A 22 -8.21 1.75 -12.01
CA VAL A 22 -6.91 1.93 -11.35
C VAL A 22 -6.99 2.97 -10.23
N ARG A 23 -7.77 4.04 -10.40
CA ARG A 23 -8.02 5.03 -9.35
C ARG A 23 -8.74 4.40 -8.17
N ALA A 24 -9.86 3.72 -8.40
CA ALA A 24 -10.64 3.08 -7.34
C ALA A 24 -9.85 1.98 -6.62
N PHE A 25 -9.03 1.23 -7.36
CA PHE A 25 -8.09 0.27 -6.81
C PHE A 25 -7.07 0.95 -5.88
N GLY A 26 -6.41 2.02 -6.35
CA GLY A 26 -5.41 2.74 -5.58
C GLY A 26 -5.97 3.29 -4.27
N GLU A 27 -7.14 3.93 -4.32
CA GLU A 27 -7.81 4.52 -3.14
C GLU A 27 -8.16 3.45 -2.09
N GLN A 28 -8.73 2.32 -2.52
CA GLN A 28 -9.07 1.22 -1.60
C GLN A 28 -7.82 0.59 -0.99
N THR A 29 -6.79 0.36 -1.81
CA THR A 29 -5.58 -0.33 -1.38
C THR A 29 -4.75 0.55 -0.44
N VAL A 30 -4.54 1.83 -0.76
CA VAL A 30 -3.80 2.73 0.14
C VAL A 30 -4.52 2.87 1.48
N THR A 31 -5.85 3.01 1.49
CA THR A 31 -6.65 3.11 2.73
C THR A 31 -6.47 1.89 3.63
N ARG A 32 -6.38 0.69 3.04
CA ARG A 32 -6.13 -0.56 3.79
C ARG A 32 -4.73 -0.61 4.40
N LEU A 33 -3.74 -0.12 3.67
CA LEU A 33 -2.32 -0.13 4.04
C LEU A 33 -1.94 0.96 5.06
N VAL A 34 -2.75 2.01 5.21
CA VAL A 34 -2.48 3.11 6.16
C VAL A 34 -3.38 3.06 7.40
N ARG A 35 -3.96 1.89 7.71
CA ARG A 35 -4.91 1.71 8.81
C ARG A 35 -4.26 2.04 10.16
N PRO A 36 -4.93 2.79 11.06
CA PRO A 36 -4.35 3.20 12.35
C PRO A 36 -3.86 2.04 13.22
N GLU A 37 -4.44 0.85 13.06
CA GLU A 37 -4.02 -0.38 13.72
C GLU A 37 -2.55 -0.70 13.48
N LEU A 38 -2.05 -0.49 12.26
CA LEU A 38 -0.64 -0.74 11.90
C LEU A 38 0.34 0.25 12.53
N LEU A 39 -0.16 1.36 13.10
CA LEU A 39 0.67 2.39 13.71
C LEU A 39 0.71 2.28 15.24
N ARG A 40 -0.11 1.39 15.85
CA ARG A 40 -0.23 1.29 17.32
C ARG A 40 0.96 0.61 17.98
N ASP A 41 1.62 -0.27 17.26
CA ASP A 41 2.73 -1.08 17.78
C ASP A 41 4.10 -0.40 17.56
N ALA A 42 4.12 0.73 16.84
CA ALA A 42 5.30 1.56 16.65
C ALA A 42 5.87 2.01 18.00
N ALA A 43 7.16 1.76 18.24
CA ALA A 43 7.78 2.21 19.47
C ALA A 43 7.87 3.75 19.51
N GLU A 44 7.66 4.34 20.69
CA GLU A 44 7.64 5.80 20.86
C GLU A 44 8.98 6.46 20.47
N ASP A 45 10.07 5.70 20.45
CA ASP A 45 11.44 6.13 20.13
C ASP A 45 11.84 5.96 18.65
N GLU A 46 10.95 5.46 17.79
CA GLU A 46 11.21 5.32 16.35
C GLU A 46 11.03 6.62 15.56
N LEU A 47 10.09 7.46 16.00
CA LEU A 47 9.72 8.71 15.37
C LEU A 47 9.70 9.85 16.38
N THR A 48 10.11 11.03 15.95
CA THR A 48 9.79 12.27 16.66
C THR A 48 8.27 12.44 16.77
N GLU A 49 7.81 13.21 17.77
CA GLU A 49 6.39 13.54 17.91
C GLU A 49 5.82 14.20 16.66
N GLU A 50 6.57 15.12 16.05
CA GLU A 50 6.16 15.84 14.84
C GLU A 50 5.99 14.88 13.65
N ALA A 51 6.92 13.93 13.45
CA ALA A 51 6.79 12.90 12.44
C ALA A 51 5.58 11.98 12.70
N ARG A 52 5.32 11.62 13.96
CA ARG A 52 4.16 10.80 14.32
C ARG A 52 2.85 11.51 14.01
N GLU A 53 2.73 12.79 14.37
CA GLU A 53 1.56 13.62 14.05
C GLU A 53 1.39 13.79 12.54
N ALA A 54 2.48 14.00 11.80
CA ALA A 54 2.47 14.12 10.35
C ALA A 54 2.00 12.82 9.67
N LEU A 55 2.51 11.67 10.11
CA LEU A 55 2.10 10.35 9.63
C LEU A 55 0.63 10.09 9.93
N ALA A 56 0.19 10.30 11.18
CA ALA A 56 -1.21 10.12 11.57
C ALA A 56 -2.16 11.01 10.74
N THR A 57 -1.76 12.26 10.50
CA THR A 57 -2.51 13.20 9.65
C THR A 57 -2.57 12.72 8.20
N ALA A 58 -1.45 12.24 7.65
CA ALA A 58 -1.38 11.73 6.28
C ALA A 58 -2.27 10.49 6.10
N CYS A 59 -2.21 9.54 7.04
CA CYS A 59 -3.05 8.34 7.02
C CYS A 59 -4.54 8.70 7.12
N ALA A 60 -4.92 9.60 8.03
CA ALA A 60 -6.31 10.00 8.22
C ALA A 60 -6.92 10.75 7.03
N ASN A 61 -6.07 11.39 6.20
CA ASN A 61 -6.50 12.25 5.09
C ASN A 61 -5.97 11.75 3.73
N VAL A 62 -5.59 10.48 3.62
CA VAL A 62 -4.88 9.94 2.45
C VAL A 62 -5.63 10.14 1.13
N LEU A 63 -6.98 10.17 1.17
CA LEU A 63 -7.82 10.38 -0.02
C LEU A 63 -8.15 11.84 -0.30
N THR A 64 -7.90 12.74 0.65
CA THR A 64 -8.30 14.16 0.56
C THR A 64 -7.11 15.10 0.41
N LEU A 65 -5.91 14.68 0.83
CA LEU A 65 -4.68 15.43 0.60
C LEU A 65 -4.33 15.47 -0.88
N SER A 66 -3.88 16.64 -1.34
CA SER A 66 -3.21 16.76 -2.62
C SER A 66 -1.83 16.08 -2.59
N ALA A 67 -1.27 15.81 -3.77
CA ALA A 67 0.07 15.24 -3.89
C ALA A 67 1.15 16.10 -3.22
N ALA A 68 1.01 17.43 -3.25
CA ALA A 68 1.95 18.36 -2.63
C ALA A 68 1.83 18.33 -1.09
N GLU A 69 0.62 18.35 -0.55
CA GLU A 69 0.43 18.25 0.91
C GLU A 69 0.93 16.90 1.43
N LEU A 70 0.70 15.81 0.69
CA LEU A 70 1.21 14.49 1.06
C LEU A 70 2.75 14.41 0.96
N HIS A 71 3.35 15.06 -0.04
CA HIS A 71 4.80 15.21 -0.14
C HIS A 71 5.39 15.93 1.08
N ASP A 72 4.81 17.07 1.46
CA ASP A 72 5.28 17.85 2.63
C ASP A 72 5.17 17.02 3.92
N LYS A 73 4.09 16.26 4.10
CA LYS A 73 3.93 15.36 5.26
C LYS A 73 4.96 14.25 5.26
N LEU A 74 5.22 13.61 4.12
CA LEU A 74 6.24 12.58 4.01
C LEU A 74 7.64 13.12 4.30
N ALA A 75 7.96 14.34 3.86
CA ALA A 75 9.22 14.99 4.20
C ALA A 75 9.38 15.16 5.72
N THR A 76 8.34 15.66 6.40
CA THR A 76 8.33 15.75 7.88
C THR A 76 8.52 14.39 8.54
N VAL A 77 7.89 13.33 8.01
CA VAL A 77 8.05 11.97 8.53
C VAL A 77 9.50 11.50 8.39
N TYR A 78 10.09 11.59 7.19
CA TYR A 78 11.45 11.14 6.94
C TYR A 78 12.49 11.89 7.77
N ASP A 79 12.35 13.21 7.93
CA ASP A 79 13.25 14.03 8.75
C ASP A 79 13.17 13.69 10.25
N GLY A 80 12.04 13.12 10.69
CA GLY A 80 11.80 12.76 12.07
C GLY A 80 11.92 11.26 12.38
N ILE A 81 12.47 10.45 11.48
CA ILE A 81 12.87 9.06 11.78
C ILE A 81 14.10 9.09 12.68
N LEU A 82 14.04 8.39 13.81
CA LEU A 82 15.10 8.37 14.83
C LEU A 82 15.98 7.12 14.80
N VAL A 83 15.59 6.12 14.01
CA VAL A 83 16.27 4.83 13.89
C VAL A 83 16.89 4.67 12.50
N ASP A 84 18.13 4.19 12.44
CA ASP A 84 18.83 3.92 11.17
C ASP A 84 18.34 2.62 10.51
N ASP A 85 17.94 1.64 11.32
CA ASP A 85 17.31 0.38 10.92
C ASP A 85 16.29 -0.07 11.97
N GLY A 86 15.44 -1.05 11.62
CA GLY A 86 14.49 -1.61 12.57
C GLY A 86 13.26 -0.74 12.86
N LEU A 87 12.94 0.21 11.98
CA LEU A 87 11.63 0.87 11.99
C LEU A 87 10.52 -0.19 11.96
N ASP A 88 9.47 0.00 12.75
CA ASP A 88 8.35 -0.92 12.81
C ASP A 88 7.80 -1.22 11.40
N THR A 89 7.44 -2.49 11.18
CA THR A 89 7.01 -2.96 9.86
C THR A 89 5.69 -2.33 9.44
N GLY A 90 4.79 -2.06 10.39
CA GLY A 90 3.53 -1.35 10.15
C GLY A 90 3.76 0.11 9.76
N VAL A 91 4.68 0.79 10.46
CA VAL A 91 5.10 2.16 10.11
C VAL A 91 5.74 2.21 8.72
N LEU A 92 6.68 1.32 8.43
CA LEU A 92 7.35 1.25 7.12
C LEU A 92 6.35 0.96 6.00
N THR A 93 5.37 0.08 6.24
CA THR A 93 4.29 -0.23 5.30
C THR A 93 3.45 1.00 5.01
N ALA A 94 3.03 1.73 6.05
CA ALA A 94 2.24 2.95 5.89
C ALA A 94 3.01 4.04 5.12
N ILE A 95 4.26 4.31 5.49
CA ILE A 95 5.11 5.30 4.80
C ILE A 95 5.29 4.94 3.33
N SER A 96 5.59 3.67 3.04
CA SER A 96 5.78 3.19 1.66
C SER A 96 4.51 3.33 0.84
N ALA A 97 3.35 2.94 1.40
CA ALA A 97 2.06 3.08 0.72
C ALA A 97 1.71 4.56 0.43
N LEU A 98 1.95 5.45 1.39
CA LEU A 98 1.75 6.89 1.20
C LEU A 98 2.67 7.45 0.11
N ALA A 99 3.94 7.02 0.06
CA ALA A 99 4.90 7.48 -0.95
C ALA A 99 4.48 7.06 -2.38
N HIS A 100 4.07 5.81 -2.58
CA HIS A 100 3.56 5.33 -3.87
C HIS A 100 2.27 6.07 -4.26
N TRP A 101 1.36 6.28 -3.31
CA TRP A 101 0.14 7.03 -3.57
C TRP A 101 0.42 8.49 -3.95
N GLN A 102 1.34 9.17 -3.24
CA GLN A 102 1.80 10.51 -3.58
C GLN A 102 2.36 10.57 -5.00
N SER A 103 3.26 9.66 -5.35
CA SER A 103 3.87 9.60 -6.69
C SER A 103 2.86 9.30 -7.78
N TYR A 104 1.85 8.47 -7.51
CA TYR A 104 0.74 8.23 -8.41
C TYR A 104 -0.08 9.51 -8.63
N LEU A 105 -0.47 10.21 -7.56
CA LEU A 105 -1.24 11.46 -7.66
C LEU A 105 -0.50 12.56 -8.44
N GLU A 106 0.81 12.64 -8.26
CA GLU A 106 1.63 13.68 -8.90
C GLU A 106 1.90 13.39 -10.38
N GLN A 107 2.21 12.14 -10.72
CA GLN A 107 2.79 11.79 -12.02
C GLN A 107 1.90 10.87 -12.86
N ASN A 108 0.76 10.45 -12.32
CA ASN A 108 -0.14 9.45 -12.90
C ASN A 108 0.59 8.16 -13.33
N ARG A 109 1.63 7.77 -12.57
CA ARG A 109 2.44 6.59 -12.87
C ARG A 109 1.75 5.34 -12.35
N ARG A 110 1.17 4.56 -13.25
CA ARG A 110 0.52 3.28 -12.93
C ARG A 110 1.47 2.26 -12.26
N GLY A 111 2.78 2.37 -12.47
CA GLY A 111 3.77 1.55 -11.76
C GLY A 111 3.67 1.67 -10.24
N GLU A 112 3.29 2.83 -9.72
CA GLU A 112 3.10 3.03 -8.28
C GLU A 112 1.89 2.24 -7.74
N LEU A 113 0.88 2.00 -8.58
CA LEU A 113 -0.26 1.16 -8.20
C LEU A 113 0.10 -0.33 -8.22
N TYR A 114 1.04 -0.73 -9.08
CA TYR A 114 1.64 -2.05 -8.99
C TYR A 114 2.35 -2.24 -7.64
N GLU A 115 3.18 -1.28 -7.23
CA GLU A 115 3.86 -1.34 -5.92
C GLU A 115 2.86 -1.41 -4.75
N LEU A 116 1.77 -0.62 -4.80
CA LEU A 116 0.69 -0.74 -3.81
C LEU A 116 0.03 -2.12 -3.78
N ALA A 117 -0.13 -2.77 -4.93
CA ALA A 117 -0.67 -4.12 -5.01
C ALA A 117 0.27 -5.13 -4.34
N ILE A 118 1.58 -5.03 -4.61
CA ILE A 118 2.59 -5.90 -3.98
C ILE A 118 2.63 -5.69 -2.47
N ARG A 119 2.64 -4.45 -1.99
CA ARG A 119 2.57 -4.15 -0.55
C ARG A 119 1.32 -4.71 0.12
N SER A 120 0.18 -4.67 -0.57
CA SER A 120 -1.08 -5.24 -0.04
C SER A 120 -1.03 -6.76 0.10
N ILE A 121 -0.27 -7.42 -0.77
CA ILE A 121 -0.02 -8.86 -0.74
C ILE A 121 0.98 -9.21 0.37
N GLU A 122 2.08 -8.45 0.49
CA GLU A 122 3.10 -8.62 1.54
C GLU A 122 2.52 -8.41 2.95
N ASP A 123 1.60 -7.46 3.12
CA ASP A 123 0.87 -7.25 4.38
C ASP A 123 0.09 -8.50 4.82
N VAL A 124 -0.47 -9.27 3.88
CA VAL A 124 -1.14 -10.54 4.18
C VAL A 124 -0.13 -11.66 4.40
N ASP A 125 0.92 -11.73 3.57
CA ASP A 125 2.00 -12.72 3.70
C ASP A 125 2.68 -12.63 5.08
N TYR A 126 2.85 -11.43 5.61
CA TYR A 126 3.38 -11.22 6.96
C TYR A 126 2.48 -11.86 8.05
N GLU A 127 1.16 -11.88 7.85
CA GLU A 127 0.21 -12.46 8.82
C GLU A 127 0.11 -14.00 8.70
N VAL A 128 0.20 -14.57 7.50
CA VAL A 128 -0.08 -16.00 7.26
C VAL A 128 1.11 -16.83 6.74
N SER A 129 2.24 -16.20 6.44
CA SER A 129 3.48 -16.80 5.92
C SER A 129 3.23 -17.78 4.77
N ALA A 130 2.97 -17.24 3.57
CA ALA A 130 2.69 -18.00 2.36
C ALA A 130 3.90 -18.82 1.85
N ASP A 131 3.61 -19.91 1.14
CA ASP A 131 4.62 -20.70 0.46
C ASP A 131 4.99 -20.04 -0.89
N LEU A 132 6.26 -19.70 -1.08
CA LEU A 132 6.75 -19.08 -2.33
C LEU A 132 6.50 -19.96 -3.59
N ALA A 133 6.39 -21.28 -3.42
CA ALA A 133 6.07 -22.21 -4.50
C ALA A 133 4.57 -22.24 -4.84
N ASP A 134 3.70 -21.90 -3.88
CA ASP A 134 2.26 -21.75 -4.10
C ASP A 134 1.67 -20.64 -3.23
N PHE A 135 1.86 -19.40 -3.70
CA PHE A 135 1.59 -18.20 -2.92
C PHE A 135 0.11 -17.99 -2.61
N LEU A 136 -0.78 -18.64 -3.37
CA LEU A 136 -2.23 -18.58 -3.17
C LEU A 136 -2.79 -19.80 -2.43
N ALA A 137 -1.94 -20.62 -1.82
CA ALA A 137 -2.39 -21.83 -1.13
C ALA A 137 -3.27 -21.53 0.09
N THR A 138 -3.04 -20.39 0.76
CA THR A 138 -3.86 -19.98 1.90
C THR A 138 -5.10 -19.20 1.43
N PRO A 139 -6.26 -19.38 2.09
CA PRO A 139 -7.47 -18.63 1.76
C PRO A 139 -7.29 -17.11 1.80
N GLU A 140 -6.46 -16.61 2.70
CA GLU A 140 -6.19 -15.18 2.90
C GLU A 140 -5.45 -14.60 1.69
N MET A 141 -4.39 -15.27 1.22
CA MET A 141 -3.64 -14.83 0.03
C MET A 141 -4.48 -14.92 -1.24
N ALA A 142 -5.24 -16.01 -1.39
CA ALA A 142 -6.17 -16.15 -2.50
C ALA A 142 -7.26 -15.05 -2.49
N ALA A 143 -7.80 -14.71 -1.32
CA ALA A 143 -8.81 -13.67 -1.18
C ALA A 143 -8.25 -12.28 -1.52
N GLU A 144 -7.02 -11.98 -1.11
CA GLU A 144 -6.38 -10.70 -1.41
C GLU A 144 -6.06 -10.56 -2.91
N TYR A 145 -5.51 -11.61 -3.52
CA TYR A 145 -5.32 -11.63 -4.97
C TYR A 145 -6.65 -11.47 -5.74
N GLU A 146 -7.70 -12.17 -5.33
CA GLU A 146 -9.03 -12.02 -5.94
C GLU A 146 -9.65 -10.62 -5.72
N ARG A 147 -9.34 -9.95 -4.60
CA ARG A 147 -9.73 -8.54 -4.40
C ARG A 147 -9.04 -7.65 -5.43
N ILE A 148 -7.72 -7.76 -5.57
CA ILE A 148 -6.92 -6.99 -6.54
C ILE A 148 -7.45 -7.22 -7.95
N ARG A 149 -7.66 -8.49 -8.32
CA ARG A 149 -8.20 -8.88 -9.63
C ARG A 149 -9.56 -8.24 -9.91
N ARG A 150 -10.51 -8.31 -8.97
CA ARG A 150 -11.86 -7.74 -9.15
C ARG A 150 -11.87 -6.22 -9.29
N LEU A 151 -10.94 -5.52 -8.65
CA LEU A 151 -10.86 -4.05 -8.73
C LEU A 151 -10.23 -3.58 -10.04
N LEU A 152 -9.31 -4.35 -10.60
CA LEU A 152 -8.56 -4.00 -11.80
C LEU A 152 -9.16 -4.61 -13.08
N ASP A 153 -9.95 -5.67 -13.00
CA ASP A 153 -10.55 -6.33 -14.16
C ASP A 153 -11.86 -5.62 -14.59
N PRO A 154 -11.89 -4.97 -15.77
CA PRO A 154 -13.09 -4.30 -16.27
C PRO A 154 -14.25 -5.25 -16.61
N GLY A 155 -14.02 -6.56 -16.62
CA GLY A 155 -15.01 -7.60 -16.93
C GLY A 155 -15.83 -8.11 -15.74
N VAL A 156 -15.45 -7.79 -14.50
CA VAL A 156 -16.19 -8.23 -13.31
C VAL A 156 -17.33 -7.25 -13.03
N LYS A 157 -18.54 -7.56 -13.51
CA LYS A 157 -19.75 -6.87 -13.07
C LYS A 157 -19.87 -7.03 -11.55
N GLN A 158 -19.85 -5.92 -10.82
CA GLN A 158 -20.24 -5.90 -9.42
C GLN A 158 -21.73 -6.24 -9.37
N GLY A 159 -22.04 -7.48 -8.98
CA GLY A 159 -23.39 -8.00 -8.81
C GLY A 159 -23.95 -7.67 -7.44
#